data_AF-A0A960BBN7-F1
#
_entry.id   AF-A0A960BBN7-F1
#
_cell.length_a   1.000
_cell.length_b   1.000
_cell.length_c   1.000
_cell.angle_alpha   90.00
_cell.angle_beta   90.00
_cell.angle_gamma   90.00
#
_symmetry.space_group_name_H-M   'P 1'
#
loop_
_entity.id
_entity.type
_entity.pdbx_description
1 polymer ?
#
loop_
_entity_poly.entity_id
_entity_poly.type
_entity_poly.pdbx_seq_one_letter_code
_entity_poly.pdbx_strand_id
1 'polypeptide(L)'
;MPRGFGRIPVAKVSPVIEGGAYPAKAVVGELIPVRAKVFREGHDAVNASVILTSPAGTETRVDMTPMEPSGLDPWEAWVRPDAEGAWTFRVEGWSDPWATWLHNAEAKLPAGVDIELVCLEGRDLLERTAAIA
;
A
#
# COMPACT_ATOMS: atom_id res chain seq x y z
N MET A 1 -3.78 10.48 -21.52
CA MET A 1 -3.79 9.74 -20.25
C MET A 1 -4.42 8.39 -20.49
N PRO A 2 -3.78 7.27 -20.10
CA PRO A 2 -4.43 5.96 -20.15
C PRO A 2 -5.73 6.08 -19.35
N ARG A 3 -6.86 5.73 -19.97
CA ARG A 3 -8.18 5.79 -19.33
C ARG A 3 -8.41 4.46 -18.62
N GLY A 4 -8.07 4.37 -17.35
CA GLY A 4 -8.35 3.18 -16.56
C GLY A 4 -7.50 3.06 -15.31
N PHE A 5 -7.92 2.18 -14.41
CA PHE A 5 -7.11 1.75 -13.28
C PHE A 5 -5.96 0.86 -13.74
N GLY A 6 -4.86 0.87 -12.98
CA GLY A 6 -3.79 -0.13 -13.11
C GLY A 6 -4.25 -1.51 -12.61
N ARG A 7 -3.32 -2.48 -12.57
CA ARG A 7 -3.60 -3.86 -12.13
C ARG A 7 -4.21 -3.92 -10.72
N ILE A 8 -3.71 -3.06 -9.83
CA ILE A 8 -4.29 -2.80 -8.51
C ILE A 8 -4.85 -1.37 -8.54
N PRO A 9 -6.18 -1.20 -8.50
CA PRO A 9 -6.81 0.10 -8.40
C PRO A 9 -6.33 0.93 -7.20
N VAL A 10 -5.77 2.12 -7.50
CA VAL A 10 -5.49 3.19 -6.53
C VAL A 10 -6.34 4.40 -6.93
N ALA A 11 -7.23 4.83 -6.05
CA ALA A 11 -8.21 5.86 -6.34
C ALA A 11 -8.32 6.88 -5.20
N LYS A 12 -8.88 8.06 -5.49
CA LYS A 12 -9.19 9.10 -4.50
C LYS A 12 -8.01 9.45 -3.59
N VAL A 13 -6.81 9.55 -4.19
CA VAL A 13 -5.60 9.99 -3.48
C VAL A 13 -5.83 11.39 -2.90
N SER A 14 -5.36 11.62 -1.68
CA SER A 14 -5.45 12.90 -0.97
C SER A 14 -4.21 13.08 -0.09
N PRO A 15 -3.76 14.33 0.16
CA PRO A 15 -4.43 15.59 -0.19
C PRO A 15 -4.28 16.00 -1.66
N VAL A 16 -5.34 16.55 -2.25
CA VAL A 16 -5.34 17.11 -3.62
C VAL A 16 -6.10 18.44 -3.59
N ILE A 17 -5.48 19.51 -4.09
CA ILE A 17 -6.07 20.86 -4.12
C ILE A 17 -6.52 21.17 -5.56
N GLU A 18 -7.80 21.52 -5.73
CA GLU A 18 -8.38 21.87 -7.04
C GLU A 18 -8.07 20.84 -8.14
N GLY A 19 -8.28 19.55 -7.85
CA GLY A 19 -7.99 18.47 -8.80
C GLY A 19 -6.51 18.30 -9.16
N GLY A 20 -5.59 18.88 -8.37
CA GLY A 20 -4.15 18.87 -8.60
C GLY A 20 -3.62 20.14 -9.26
N ALA A 21 -4.45 21.15 -9.47
CA ALA A 21 -4.03 22.43 -10.04
C ALA A 21 -3.07 23.20 -9.12
N TYR A 22 -3.14 22.96 -7.81
CA TYR A 22 -2.27 23.58 -6.82
C TYR A 22 -1.62 22.53 -5.91
N PRO A 23 -0.40 22.79 -5.41
CA PRO A 23 0.24 21.92 -4.45
C PRO A 23 -0.48 21.97 -3.10
N ALA A 24 -0.57 20.82 -2.44
CA ALA A 24 -0.85 20.78 -1.00
C ALA A 24 0.28 21.51 -0.24
N LYS A 25 -0.03 22.04 0.94
CA LYS A 25 0.90 22.83 1.75
C LYS A 25 1.15 22.16 3.08
N ALA A 26 2.37 22.28 3.56
CA ALA A 26 2.80 21.88 4.88
C ALA A 26 4.04 22.65 5.31
N VAL A 27 4.41 22.54 6.57
CA VAL A 27 5.67 23.07 7.11
C VAL A 27 6.64 21.96 7.47
N VAL A 28 7.93 22.31 7.58
CA VAL A 28 8.97 21.35 7.99
C VAL A 28 8.63 20.75 9.35
N GLY A 29 8.65 19.42 9.43
CA GLY A 29 8.34 18.65 10.64
C GLY A 29 6.86 18.38 10.88
N GLU A 30 5.95 18.95 10.07
CA GLU A 30 4.51 18.68 10.17
C GLU A 30 4.18 17.24 9.72
N LEU A 31 3.33 16.57 10.48
CA LEU A 31 2.77 15.28 10.10
C LEU A 31 1.52 15.48 9.26
N ILE A 32 1.53 14.96 8.04
CA ILE A 32 0.45 15.12 7.07
C ILE A 32 -0.13 13.74 6.75
N PRO A 33 -1.46 13.54 6.85
CA PRO A 33 -2.08 12.29 6.43
C PRO A 33 -2.21 12.25 4.90
N VAL A 34 -1.62 11.23 4.29
CA VAL A 34 -1.87 10.85 2.90
C VAL A 34 -2.83 9.68 2.90
N ARG A 35 -3.91 9.78 2.12
CA ARG A 35 -4.95 8.74 2.06
C ARG A 35 -5.26 8.36 0.62
N ALA A 36 -5.69 7.12 0.43
CA ALA A 36 -6.19 6.62 -0.85
C ALA A 36 -7.20 5.50 -0.63
N LYS A 37 -7.90 5.14 -1.71
CA LYS A 37 -8.60 3.86 -1.81
C LYS A 37 -7.74 2.88 -2.60
N VAL A 38 -7.41 1.74 -2.01
CA VAL A 38 -6.61 0.68 -2.65
C VAL A 38 -7.32 -0.66 -2.48
N PHE A 39 -7.65 -1.28 -3.60
CA PHE A 39 -8.44 -2.51 -3.64
C PHE A 39 -8.08 -3.34 -4.88
N ARG A 40 -8.60 -4.57 -4.96
CA ARG A 40 -8.46 -5.46 -6.13
C ARG A 40 -9.74 -6.23 -6.40
N GLU A 41 -9.77 -6.94 -7.52
CA GLU A 41 -10.73 -8.02 -7.75
C GLU A 41 -10.39 -9.27 -6.92
N GLY A 42 -11.42 -10.05 -6.58
CA GLY A 42 -11.27 -11.26 -5.77
C GLY A 42 -11.21 -10.96 -4.28
N HIS A 43 -10.74 -11.95 -3.51
CA HIS A 43 -10.71 -11.90 -2.04
C HIS A 43 -9.29 -11.89 -1.46
N ASP A 44 -8.28 -11.97 -2.33
CA ASP A 44 -6.88 -11.91 -1.90
C ASP A 44 -6.54 -10.52 -1.34
N ALA A 45 -5.58 -10.49 -0.44
CA ALA A 45 -5.14 -9.26 0.19
C ALA A 45 -4.42 -8.32 -0.80
N VAL A 46 -4.48 -7.03 -0.48
CA VAL A 46 -3.68 -5.96 -1.09
C VAL A 46 -2.98 -5.18 -0.01
N ASN A 47 -1.95 -4.45 -0.40
CA ASN A 47 -1.23 -3.55 0.47
C ASN A 47 -0.85 -2.27 -0.28
N ALA A 48 -0.49 -1.22 0.46
CA ALA A 48 -0.22 0.09 -0.11
C ALA A 48 0.88 0.83 0.65
N SER A 49 1.60 1.71 -0.07
CA SER A 49 2.57 2.64 0.50
C SER A 49 2.46 4.00 -0.15
N VAL A 50 2.92 5.01 0.59
CA VAL A 50 3.22 6.33 0.05
C VAL A 50 4.70 6.38 -0.25
N ILE A 51 5.04 6.79 -1.47
CA ILE A 51 6.39 7.19 -1.81
C ILE A 51 6.45 8.71 -1.77
N LEU A 52 7.23 9.24 -0.84
CA LEU A 52 7.47 10.66 -0.66
C LEU A 52 8.83 11.00 -1.29
N THR A 53 8.84 11.93 -2.26
CA THR A 53 10.06 12.36 -2.94
C THR A 53 10.44 13.76 -2.47
N SER A 54 11.66 13.90 -1.95
CA SER A 54 12.20 15.16 -1.46
C SER A 54 12.57 16.13 -2.59
N PRO A 55 12.78 17.43 -2.29
CA PRO A 55 13.28 18.39 -3.27
C PRO A 55 14.63 17.99 -3.90
N ALA A 56 15.41 17.17 -3.20
CA ALA A 56 16.68 16.62 -3.69
C ALA A 56 16.49 15.35 -4.56
N GLY A 57 15.25 14.86 -4.72
CA GLY A 57 14.93 13.65 -5.47
C GLY A 57 15.04 12.35 -4.68
N THR A 58 15.31 12.41 -3.37
CA THR A 58 15.37 11.22 -2.51
C THR A 58 13.97 10.69 -2.28
N GLU A 59 13.74 9.40 -2.54
CA GLU A 59 12.48 8.73 -2.25
C GLU A 59 12.51 8.03 -0.89
N THR A 60 11.47 8.27 -0.09
CA THR A 60 11.21 7.55 1.16
C THR A 60 9.87 6.84 1.05
N ARG A 61 9.85 5.55 1.37
CA ARG A 61 8.64 4.74 1.45
C ARG A 61 8.05 4.78 2.85
N VAL A 62 6.76 5.00 2.95
CA VAL A 62 5.98 4.89 4.19
C VAL A 62 4.81 3.95 3.93
N ASP A 63 4.76 2.83 4.65
CA ASP A 63 3.67 1.87 4.51
C ASP A 63 2.35 2.46 5.00
N MET A 64 1.28 2.21 4.25
CA MET A 64 -0.07 2.61 4.63
C MET A 64 -0.74 1.52 5.46
N THR A 65 -1.66 1.93 6.32
CA THR A 65 -2.54 1.02 7.06
C THR A 65 -3.98 1.16 6.60
N PRO A 66 -4.76 0.07 6.53
CA PRO A 66 -6.20 0.14 6.32
C PRO A 66 -6.86 0.96 7.45
N MET A 67 -7.84 1.80 7.09
CA MET A 67 -8.62 2.56 8.08
C MET A 67 -9.95 1.86 8.40
N GLU A 68 -10.49 2.15 9.57
CA GLU A 68 -11.83 1.73 9.98
C GLU A 68 -12.90 2.75 9.55
N PRO A 69 -14.15 2.32 9.29
CA PRO A 69 -14.60 0.92 9.25
C PRO A 69 -14.07 0.17 8.03
N SER A 70 -13.69 -1.09 8.23
CA SER A 70 -13.31 -2.01 7.15
C SER A 70 -14.39 -2.17 6.06
N GLY A 71 -13.97 -2.53 4.84
CA GLY A 71 -14.84 -2.82 3.70
C GLY A 71 -15.12 -1.65 2.74
N LEU A 72 -14.65 -0.44 3.05
CA LEU A 72 -14.68 0.72 2.12
C LEU A 72 -13.34 0.98 1.44
N ASP A 73 -12.35 0.14 1.75
CA ASP A 73 -10.95 0.17 1.31
C ASP A 73 -10.20 1.50 1.52
N PRO A 74 -10.43 2.29 2.59
CA PRO A 74 -9.58 3.45 2.87
C PRO A 74 -8.23 3.02 3.44
N TRP A 75 -7.16 3.66 2.98
CA TRP A 75 -5.80 3.48 3.49
C TRP A 75 -5.23 4.83 3.91
N GLU A 76 -4.39 4.86 4.94
CA GLU A 76 -3.70 6.06 5.43
C GLU A 76 -2.21 5.78 5.72
N ALA A 77 -1.36 6.74 5.38
CA ALA A 77 -0.01 6.86 5.95
C ALA A 77 0.24 8.31 6.37
N TRP A 78 1.04 8.49 7.41
CA TRP A 78 1.46 9.81 7.87
C TRP A 78 2.88 10.09 7.38
N VAL A 79 3.04 11.18 6.63
CA VAL A 79 4.33 11.59 6.09
C VAL A 79 4.81 12.88 6.76
N ARG A 80 6.13 13.06 6.82
CA ARG A 80 6.75 14.22 7.47
C ARG A 80 7.87 14.81 6.61
N PRO A 81 7.63 15.90 5.88
CA PRO A 81 8.68 16.65 5.20
C PRO A 81 9.71 17.17 6.22
N ASP A 82 11.00 17.00 5.91
CA ASP A 82 12.11 17.36 6.81
C ASP A 82 12.96 18.54 6.31
N ALA A 83 12.63 19.08 5.13
CA ALA A 83 13.29 20.23 4.52
C ALA A 83 12.29 21.09 3.74
N GLU A 84 12.61 22.38 3.59
CA GLU A 84 11.86 23.29 2.74
C GLU A 84 12.04 22.95 1.25
N GLY A 85 10.99 23.17 0.45
CA GLY A 85 11.06 23.03 -1.01
C GLY A 85 9.85 22.29 -1.60
N ALA A 86 9.96 21.95 -2.88
CA ALA A 86 8.92 21.20 -3.59
C ALA A 86 9.06 19.70 -3.31
N TRP A 87 8.11 19.16 -2.55
CA TRP A 87 7.95 17.72 -2.35
C TRP A 87 6.89 17.17 -3.31
N THR A 88 7.03 15.91 -3.70
CA THR A 88 5.98 15.18 -4.39
C THR A 88 5.69 13.89 -3.64
N PHE A 89 4.50 13.32 -3.87
CA PHE A 89 4.17 12.00 -3.36
C PHE A 89 3.35 11.22 -4.37
N ARG A 90 3.42 9.90 -4.29
CA ARG A 90 2.53 8.98 -4.99
C ARG A 90 2.10 7.86 -4.05
N VAL A 91 0.99 7.21 -4.38
CA VAL A 91 0.53 6.01 -3.69
C VAL A 91 0.75 4.82 -4.61
N GLU A 92 1.41 3.79 -4.10
CA GLU A 92 1.60 2.51 -4.77
C GLU A 92 0.73 1.46 -4.10
N GLY A 93 0.01 0.67 -4.90
CA GLY A 93 -0.79 -0.46 -4.43
C GLY A 93 -0.32 -1.74 -5.11
N TRP A 94 -0.21 -2.82 -4.35
CA TRP A 94 0.21 -4.14 -4.85
C TRP A 94 -0.63 -5.27 -4.25
N SER A 95 -0.61 -6.43 -4.93
CA SER A 95 -1.15 -7.67 -4.37
C SER A 95 -0.29 -8.10 -3.19
N ASP A 96 -0.91 -8.62 -2.13
CA ASP A 96 -0.19 -9.16 -0.96
C ASP A 96 -0.40 -10.67 -0.83
N PRO A 97 0.35 -11.50 -1.59
CA PRO A 97 0.25 -12.96 -1.48
C PRO A 97 0.64 -13.48 -0.10
N TRP A 98 1.49 -12.77 0.63
CA TRP A 98 1.90 -13.16 1.97
C TRP A 98 0.75 -13.03 2.96
N ALA A 99 0.12 -11.86 3.05
CA ALA A 99 -1.05 -11.68 3.91
C ALA A 99 -2.19 -12.62 3.51
N THR A 100 -2.37 -12.88 2.21
CA THR A 100 -3.36 -13.85 1.69
C THR A 100 -3.06 -15.26 2.19
N TRP A 101 -1.83 -15.74 2.00
CA TRP A 101 -1.42 -17.07 2.43
C TRP A 101 -1.47 -17.22 3.95
N LEU A 102 -0.98 -16.21 4.69
CA LEU A 102 -0.96 -16.21 6.15
C LEU A 102 -2.38 -16.36 6.73
N HIS A 103 -3.33 -15.57 6.23
CA HIS A 103 -4.74 -15.68 6.62
C HIS A 103 -5.29 -17.10 6.40
N ASN A 104 -5.03 -17.67 5.22
CA ASN A 104 -5.47 -19.03 4.89
C ASN A 104 -4.79 -20.08 5.79
N ALA A 105 -3.50 -19.92 6.09
CA ALA A 105 -2.73 -20.83 6.93
C ALA A 105 -3.22 -20.79 8.38
N GLU A 106 -3.48 -19.59 8.94
CA GLU A 106 -4.04 -19.42 10.28
C GLU A 106 -5.41 -20.09 10.43
N ALA A 107 -6.22 -20.11 9.38
CA ALA A 107 -7.51 -20.81 9.38
C ALA A 107 -7.37 -22.33 9.18
N LYS A 108 -6.53 -22.78 8.25
CA LYS A 108 -6.50 -24.19 7.80
C LYS A 108 -5.59 -25.09 8.64
N LEU A 109 -4.41 -24.61 9.07
CA LEU A 109 -3.44 -25.44 9.76
C LEU A 109 -3.98 -25.97 11.11
N PRO A 110 -4.60 -25.15 11.99
CA PRO A 110 -5.18 -25.65 13.24
C PRO A 110 -6.35 -26.60 13.03
N ALA A 111 -7.07 -26.46 11.91
CA ALA A 111 -8.17 -27.34 11.54
C ALA A 111 -7.72 -28.67 10.91
N GLY A 112 -6.41 -28.84 10.67
CA GLY A 112 -5.85 -30.02 10.04
C GLY A 112 -6.22 -30.19 8.56
N VAL A 113 -6.60 -29.10 7.88
CA VAL A 113 -7.06 -29.10 6.49
C VAL A 113 -5.88 -28.82 5.55
N ASP A 114 -5.66 -29.70 4.57
CA ASP A 114 -4.68 -29.52 3.49
C ASP A 114 -3.26 -29.12 3.96
N ILE A 115 -2.83 -29.59 5.13
CA ILE A 115 -1.60 -29.13 5.81
C ILE A 115 -0.39 -29.14 4.86
N GLU A 116 -0.18 -30.25 4.14
CA GLU A 116 0.96 -30.37 3.23
C GLU A 116 0.90 -29.34 2.11
N LEU A 117 -0.27 -29.13 1.50
CA LEU A 117 -0.46 -28.16 0.43
C LEU A 117 -0.22 -26.72 0.93
N VAL A 118 -0.80 -26.36 2.07
CA VAL A 118 -0.63 -25.01 2.65
C VAL A 118 0.85 -24.72 2.94
N CYS A 119 1.58 -25.70 3.48
CA CYS A 119 3.02 -25.55 3.72
C CYS A 119 3.84 -25.46 2.41
N LEU A 120 3.46 -26.21 1.38
CA LEU A 120 4.11 -26.16 0.06
C LEU A 120 3.92 -24.77 -0.60
N GLU A 121 2.71 -24.22 -0.56
CA GLU A 121 2.39 -22.88 -1.07
C GLU A 121 3.20 -21.80 -0.32
N GLY A 122 3.31 -21.92 1.00
CA GLY A 122 4.07 -21.00 1.85
C GLY A 122 5.56 -21.04 1.53
N ARG A 123 6.13 -22.24 1.34
CA ARG A 123 7.53 -22.40 0.92
C ARG A 123 7.78 -21.74 -0.43
N ASP A 124 6.96 -22.01 -1.44
CA ASP A 124 7.10 -21.42 -2.77
C ASP A 124 7.02 -19.88 -2.73
N LEU A 125 6.15 -19.33 -1.89
CA LEU A 125 6.08 -17.88 -1.69
C LEU A 125 7.36 -17.30 -1.07
N LEU A 126 7.89 -17.93 -0.02
CA LEU A 126 9.11 -17.49 0.63
C LEU A 126 10.33 -17.61 -0.29
N GLU A 127 10.46 -18.71 -1.03
CA GLU A 127 11.55 -18.94 -1.98
C GLU A 127 11.57 -17.87 -3.09
N ARG A 128 10.41 -17.55 -3.69
CA ARG A 128 10.31 -16.48 -4.70
C ARG A 128 10.68 -15.11 -4.15
N THR A 129 10.30 -14.82 -2.90
CA THR A 129 10.59 -13.54 -2.25
C THR A 129 12.07 -13.41 -1.91
N ALA A 130 12.70 -14.49 -1.42
CA ALA A 130 14.13 -14.52 -1.12
C ALA A 130 15.01 -14.31 -2.36
N ALA A 131 14.53 -14.69 -3.55
CA ALA A 131 15.27 -14.50 -4.81
C ALA A 131 15.33 -13.05 -5.30
N ILE A 132 14.48 -12.16 -4.78
CA ILE A 132 14.38 -10.74 -5.17
C ILE A 132 14.74 -9.76 -4.03
N ALA A 133 15.10 -10.29 -2.86
CA ALA A 133 15.57 -9.53 -1.71
C ALA A 133 17.08 -9.26 -1.80
#